data_AF-A0A958H522-F1
#
_entry.id   AF-A0A958H522-F1
#
_cell.length_a   1.000
_cell.length_b   1.000
_cell.length_c   1.000
_cell.angle_alpha   90.00
_cell.angle_beta   90.00
_cell.angle_gamma   90.00
#
_symmetry.space_group_name_H-M   'P 1'
#
loop_
_entity.id
_entity.type
_entity.pdbx_description
1 polymer ?
#
loop_
_entity_poly.entity_id
_entity_poly.type
_entity_poly.pdbx_seq_one_letter_code
_entity_poly.pdbx_strand_id
1 'polypeptide(L)'
;GADSEQAARLAAGGLCNVVDAVLNGQARNGFALVRPPGHHATPDRGMGFCLYNNVAVAARAAQAEHDLQRVLIVDFDVHHG
;
A
#
# COMPACT_ATOMS: atom_id res chain seq x y z
N GLY A 1 2.55 18.33 -6.38
CA GLY A 1 2.30 18.74 -7.78
C GLY A 1 1.83 17.55 -8.59
N ALA A 2 1.60 17.72 -9.90
CA ALA A 2 1.14 16.62 -10.76
C ALA A 2 2.06 15.39 -10.69
N ASP A 3 3.38 15.58 -10.73
CA ASP A 3 4.35 14.48 -10.64
C ASP A 3 4.30 13.75 -9.29
N SER A 4 4.01 14.47 -8.20
CA SER A 4 3.88 13.88 -6.86
C SER A 4 2.62 13.01 -6.75
N GLU A 5 1.54 13.42 -7.40
CA GLU A 5 0.27 12.69 -7.43
C GLU A 5 0.43 11.39 -8.22
N GLN A 6 1.04 11.47 -9.41
CA GLN A 6 1.36 10.30 -10.22
C GLN A 6 2.29 9.33 -9.47
N ALA A 7 3.34 9.84 -8.82
CA ALA A 7 4.23 9.01 -8.02
C ALA A 7 3.50 8.32 -6.86
N ALA A 8 2.57 9.01 -6.19
CA ALA A 8 1.76 8.43 -5.13
C ALA A 8 0.84 7.29 -5.64
N ARG A 9 0.22 7.45 -6.82
CA ARG A 9 -0.56 6.37 -7.44
C ARG A 9 0.30 5.16 -7.78
N LEU A 10 1.50 5.39 -8.33
CA LEU A 10 2.45 4.33 -8.64
C LEU A 10 2.96 3.63 -7.37
N ALA A 11 3.17 4.36 -6.27
CA ALA A 11 3.56 3.79 -4.99
C ALA A 11 2.48 2.86 -4.41
N ALA A 12 1.21 3.30 -4.41
CA ALA A 12 0.10 2.48 -3.96
C ALA A 12 -0.12 1.26 -4.87
N GLY A 13 -0.18 1.47 -6.19
CA GLY A 13 -0.37 0.40 -7.16
C GLY A 13 0.79 -0.61 -7.20
N GLY A 14 2.03 -0.15 -6.96
CA GLY A 14 3.19 -1.03 -6.86
C GLY A 14 3.06 -2.03 -5.71
N LEU A 15 2.53 -1.61 -4.56
CA LEU A 15 2.26 -2.53 -3.45
C LEU A 15 1.09 -3.47 -3.77
N CYS A 16 0.01 -3.01 -4.41
CA CYS A 16 -1.07 -3.88 -4.87
C CYS A 16 -0.54 -4.98 -5.79
N ASN A 17 0.27 -4.63 -6.79
CA ASN A 17 0.86 -5.61 -7.72
C ASN A 17 1.72 -6.67 -7.00
N VAL A 18 2.46 -6.27 -5.96
CA VAL A 18 3.25 -7.22 -5.15
C VAL A 18 2.33 -8.17 -4.37
N VAL A 19 1.26 -7.65 -3.77
CA VAL A 19 0.27 -8.47 -3.06
C VAL A 19 -0.42 -9.43 -4.02
N ASP A 20 -0.86 -8.96 -5.19
CA ASP A 20 -1.49 -9.78 -6.22
C ASP A 20 -0.56 -10.88 -6.71
N ALA A 21 0.72 -10.58 -6.94
CA ALA A 21 1.68 -11.58 -7.39
C ALA A 21 1.88 -12.70 -6.35
N VAL A 22 1.86 -12.36 -5.06
CA VAL A 22 1.95 -13.34 -3.98
C VAL A 22 0.67 -14.16 -3.87
N LEU A 23 -0.51 -13.53 -3.90
CA LEU A 23 -1.80 -14.21 -3.77
C LEU A 23 -2.11 -15.12 -4.97
N ASN A 24 -1.69 -14.73 -6.17
CA ASN A 24 -1.81 -15.54 -7.39
C ASN A 24 -0.74 -16.65 -7.50
N GLY A 25 0.13 -16.81 -6.50
CA GLY A 25 1.16 -17.86 -6.49
C GLY A 25 2.32 -17.63 -7.45
N GLN A 26 2.48 -16.41 -7.99
CA GLN A 26 3.60 -16.05 -8.87
C GLN A 26 4.91 -15.85 -8.09
N ALA A 27 4.82 -15.55 -6.79
CA ALA A 27 5.94 -15.48 -5.87
C ALA A 27 5.53 -15.97 -4.48
N ARG A 28 6.50 -16.46 -3.69
CA ARG A 28 6.26 -16.86 -2.29
C ARG A 28 6.07 -15.66 -1.36
N ASN A 29 6.75 -14.55 -1.66
CA ASN A 29 6.71 -13.29 -0.94
C ASN A 29 7.15 -12.16 -1.90
N GLY A 30 7.05 -10.91 -1.46
CA GLY A 30 7.53 -9.78 -2.26
C GLY A 30 7.80 -8.54 -1.42
N PHE A 31 8.46 -7.57 -2.04
CA PHE A 31 8.85 -6.31 -1.43
C PHE A 31 8.63 -5.16 -2.40
N ALA A 32 7.86 -4.16 -1.99
CA ALA A 32 7.62 -2.96 -2.79
C ALA A 32 8.49 -1.80 -2.26
N LEU A 33 9.56 -1.46 -2.97
CA LEU A 33 10.38 -0.29 -2.67
C LEU A 33 9.75 0.95 -3.31
N VAL A 34 8.92 1.67 -2.57
CA VAL A 34 8.08 2.74 -3.12
C VAL A 34 8.32 4.09 -2.44
N ARG A 35 8.06 5.17 -3.18
CA ARG A 35 8.02 6.55 -2.71
C ARG A 35 6.96 7.32 -3.48
N PRO A 36 6.09 8.13 -2.84
CA PRO A 36 6.04 8.47 -1.40
C PRO A 36 5.60 7.30 -0.49
N PRO A 37 5.90 7.38 0.83
CA PRO A 37 5.39 6.43 1.83
C PRO A 37 3.86 6.57 1.98
N GLY A 38 3.25 5.72 2.82
CA GLY A 38 1.80 5.70 2.95
C GLY A 38 1.19 5.67 4.34
N HIS A 39 1.87 5.12 5.36
CA HIS A 39 1.19 4.70 6.60
C HIS A 39 0.46 5.81 7.37
N HIS A 40 0.87 7.08 7.25
CA HIS A 40 0.22 8.21 7.92
C HIS A 40 -0.99 8.80 7.19
N ALA A 41 -1.20 8.48 5.91
CA ALA A 41 -2.29 9.07 5.15
C ALA A 41 -3.65 8.55 5.66
N THR A 42 -4.57 9.48 5.90
CA THR A 42 -5.96 9.20 6.28
C THR A 42 -6.86 9.26 5.03
N PRO A 43 -8.12 8.81 5.09
CA PRO A 43 -9.01 8.80 3.92
C PRO A 43 -9.21 10.17 3.23
N ASP A 44 -9.14 11.28 3.99
CA ASP A 44 -9.43 12.63 3.52
C ASP A 44 -8.24 13.60 3.65
N ARG A 45 -7.08 13.14 4.16
CA ARG A 45 -5.91 13.98 4.38
C ARG A 45 -4.58 13.22 4.25
N GLY A 46 -3.68 13.80 3.45
CA GLY A 46 -2.25 13.43 3.44
C GLY A 46 -1.46 14.10 4.57
N MET A 47 -0.52 13.37 5.19
CA MET A 47 0.34 13.84 6.28
C MET A 47 1.59 12.98 6.39
N GLY A 48 2.64 13.45 7.08
CA GLY A 48 3.87 12.68 7.29
C GLY A 48 4.50 12.17 5.98
N PHE A 49 4.54 13.04 4.95
CA PHE A 49 4.98 12.71 3.59
C PHE A 49 4.13 11.67 2.83
N CYS A 50 3.04 11.18 3.42
CA CYS A 50 2.13 10.22 2.83
C CYS A 50 0.97 10.93 2.13
N LEU A 51 0.75 10.60 0.85
CA LEU A 51 -0.37 11.14 0.06
C LEU A 51 -1.53 10.13 -0.02
N TYR A 52 -1.22 8.86 -0.23
CA TYR A 52 -2.16 7.74 -0.15
C TYR A 52 -1.64 6.73 0.87
N ASN A 53 -2.55 6.04 1.54
CA ASN A 53 -2.17 4.96 2.44
C ASN A 53 -1.95 3.68 1.66
N ASN A 54 -0.73 3.52 1.12
CA ASN A 54 -0.36 2.38 0.27
C ASN A 54 -0.76 1.03 0.90
N VAL A 55 -0.50 0.85 2.20
CA VAL A 55 -0.78 -0.39 2.94
C VAL A 55 -2.28 -0.62 3.09
N ALA A 56 -3.05 0.41 3.47
CA ALA A 56 -4.50 0.29 3.57
C ALA A 56 -5.15 0.01 2.21
N VAL A 57 -4.70 0.68 1.15
CA VAL A 57 -5.18 0.45 -0.23
C VAL A 57 -4.91 -0.99 -0.65
N ALA A 58 -3.69 -1.50 -0.47
CA ALA A 58 -3.35 -2.87 -0.85
C ALA A 58 -4.13 -3.92 -0.03
N ALA A 59 -4.31 -3.69 1.27
CA ALA A 59 -5.12 -4.56 2.12
C ALA A 59 -6.59 -4.60 1.65
N ARG A 60 -7.19 -3.44 1.32
CA ARG A 60 -8.57 -3.36 0.84
C ARG A 60 -8.74 -3.94 -0.55
N ALA A 61 -7.79 -3.72 -1.45
CA ALA A 61 -7.77 -4.35 -2.78
C ALA A 61 -7.70 -5.87 -2.66
N ALA A 62 -6.81 -6.40 -1.81
CA ALA A 62 -6.69 -7.84 -1.58
C ALA A 62 -7.98 -8.45 -1.00
N GLN A 63 -8.67 -7.75 -0.11
CA GLN A 63 -9.97 -8.20 0.40
C GLN A 63 -11.06 -8.21 -0.69
N ALA A 64 -11.06 -7.20 -1.57
CA ALA A 64 -12.08 -7.04 -2.60
C ALA A 64 -11.87 -7.97 -3.81
N GLU A 65 -10.61 -8.22 -4.19
CA GLU A 65 -10.26 -8.93 -5.42
C GLU A 65 -9.89 -10.40 -5.19
N HIS A 66 -9.47 -10.76 -3.97
CA HIS A 66 -9.06 -12.14 -3.61
C HIS A 66 -9.88 -12.75 -2.47
N ASP A 67 -11.03 -12.14 -2.13
CA ASP A 67 -11.98 -12.60 -1.10
C ASP A 67 -11.36 -12.84 0.30
N LEU A 68 -10.24 -12.17 0.61
CA LEU A 68 -9.57 -12.32 1.89
C LEU A 68 -10.43 -11.81 3.04
N GLN A 69 -10.72 -12.68 4.02
CA GLN A 69 -11.53 -12.32 5.18
C GLN A 69 -10.73 -11.56 6.26
N ARG A 70 -9.42 -11.76 6.31
CA ARG A 70 -8.54 -11.19 7.35
C ARG A 70 -7.18 -10.83 6.75
N VAL A 71 -6.68 -9.65 7.11
CA VAL A 71 -5.35 -9.16 6.78
C VAL A 71 -4.69 -8.69 8.07
N LEU A 72 -3.45 -9.13 8.32
CA LEU A 72 -2.62 -8.62 9.41
C LEU A 72 -1.65 -7.58 8.84
N ILE A 73 -1.66 -6.37 9.41
CA ILE A 73 -0.66 -5.34 9.14
C ILE A 73 0.29 -5.28 10.33
N VAL A 74 1.58 -5.43 10.07
CA VAL A 74 2.64 -5.20 11.06
C VAL A 74 3.40 -3.97 10.63
N ASP A 75 3.21 -2.88 11.37
CA ASP A 75 3.96 -1.64 11.16
C ASP A 75 5.11 -1.58 12.18
N PHE A 76 6.33 -1.53 11.66
CA PHE A 76 7.55 -1.41 12.45
C PHE A 76 8.26 -0.07 12.22
N ASP A 77 7.67 0.84 11.44
CA ASP A 77 8.18 2.20 11.33
C ASP A 77 8.19 2.85 12.72
N VAL A 78 9.17 3.73 12.95
CA VAL A 78 9.35 4.39 14.25
C VAL A 78 8.20 5.35 14.57
N HIS A 79 7.48 5.82 13.55
CA HIS A 79 6.32 6.69 13.70
C HIS A 79 5.03 5.87 13.70
N HIS A 80 4.04 6.34 14.45
CA HIS A 80 2.71 5.74 14.47
C HIS A 80 2.02 5.91 13.10
N GLY A 81 1.70 4.80 12.45
CA GLY A 81 0.90 4.73 11.22
C GLY A 81 -0.54 5.17 11.45
#